data_AF-A0A7T4QYI9-F1
#
_entry.id   AF-A0A7T4QYI9-F1
#
_cell.length_a   1.000
_cell.length_b   1.000
_cell.length_c   1.000
_cell.angle_alpha   90.00
_cell.angle_beta   90.00
_cell.angle_gamma   90.00
#
_symmetry.space_group_name_H-M   'P 1'
#
loop_
_entity.id
_entity.type
_entity.pdbx_description
1 polymer ?
#
loop_
_entity_poly.entity_id
_entity_poly.type
_entity_poly.pdbx_seq_one_letter_code
_entity_poly.pdbx_strand_id
1 'polypeptide(L)'
;MEGKQLWARIWRILLAGPLTLLATIVVMAAGSLWLPEGDAQVNHFVIPVVLLPAIWAVLFFYSCLDRLGRASAVILILLGINGAMIGQHMMASL
;
A
#
# COMPACT_ATOMS: atom_id res chain seq x y z
N MET A 1 -32.65 -4.33 0.11
CA MET A 1 -31.31 -4.52 -0.52
C MET A 1 -30.79 -5.89 -0.13
N GLU A 2 -30.37 -6.72 -1.07
CA GLU A 2 -29.82 -8.04 -0.75
C GLU A 2 -28.51 -7.93 0.06
N GLY A 3 -28.34 -8.76 1.09
CA GLY A 3 -27.19 -8.69 2.00
C GLY A 3 -25.82 -8.81 1.32
N LYS A 4 -25.73 -9.56 0.21
CA LYS A 4 -24.49 -9.70 -0.57
C LYS A 4 -24.05 -8.38 -1.23
N GLN A 5 -25.01 -7.57 -1.69
CA GLN A 5 -24.69 -6.29 -2.32
C GLN A 5 -24.23 -5.23 -1.32
N LEU A 6 -24.79 -5.24 -0.10
CA LEU A 6 -24.34 -4.37 0.99
C LEU A 6 -22.88 -4.67 1.36
N TRP A 7 -22.55 -5.94 1.53
CA TRP A 7 -21.18 -6.38 1.81
C TRP A 7 -20.18 -5.95 0.74
N ALA A 8 -20.52 -6.15 -0.54
CA ALA A 8 -19.65 -5.73 -1.64
C ALA A 8 -19.39 -4.21 -1.65
N ARG A 9 -20.38 -3.39 -1.27
CA ARG A 9 -20.23 -1.94 -1.17
C ARG A 9 -19.32 -1.53 -0.01
N ILE A 10 -19.55 -2.08 1.19
CA ILE A 10 -18.70 -1.82 2.37
C ILE A 10 -17.25 -2.20 2.06
N TRP A 11 -17.05 -3.35 1.43
CA TRP A 11 -15.72 -3.82 1.05
C TRP A 11 -15.03 -2.88 0.07
N ARG A 12 -15.77 -2.31 -0.89
CA ARG A 12 -15.23 -1.33 -1.83
C ARG A 12 -14.88 -0.01 -1.15
N ILE A 13 -15.66 0.44 -0.17
CA ILE A 13 -15.36 1.63 0.64
C ILE A 13 -14.08 1.41 1.45
N LEU A 14 -13.90 0.23 2.04
CA LEU A 14 -12.67 -0.11 2.77
C LEU A 14 -11.45 -0.13 1.84
N LEU A 15 -11.57 -0.77 0.67
CA LEU A 15 -10.50 -0.83 -0.33
C LEU A 15 -10.12 0.55 -0.83
N ALA A 16 -11.08 1.32 -1.34
CA ALA A 16 -10.86 2.65 -1.90
C ALA A 16 -10.62 3.73 -0.83
N GLY A 17 -10.61 3.40 0.46
CA GLY A 17 -10.32 4.35 1.53
C GLY A 17 -9.13 3.89 2.38
N PRO A 18 -9.40 3.37 3.60
CA PRO A 18 -8.36 3.08 4.58
C PRO A 18 -7.35 2.03 4.12
N LEU A 19 -7.77 0.98 3.39
CA LEU A 19 -6.84 -0.08 2.97
C LEU A 19 -5.86 0.41 1.91
N THR A 20 -6.32 1.19 0.93
CA THR A 20 -5.44 1.81 -0.06
C THR A 20 -4.45 2.77 0.62
N LEU A 21 -4.91 3.57 1.57
CA LEU A 21 -4.05 4.50 2.30
C LEU A 21 -2.99 3.74 3.13
N LEU A 22 -3.40 2.69 3.84
CA LEU A 22 -2.48 1.82 4.57
C LEU A 22 -1.47 1.16 3.62
N ALA A 23 -1.92 0.59 2.50
CA ALA A 23 -1.04 -0.03 1.51
C ALA A 23 -0.03 0.96 0.94
N THR A 24 -0.45 2.20 0.69
CA THR A 24 0.44 3.28 0.24
C THR A 24 1.54 3.56 1.26
N ILE A 25 1.18 3.72 2.54
CA ILE A 25 2.15 4.00 3.62
C ILE A 25 3.12 2.83 3.78
N VAL A 26 2.62 1.60 3.76
CA VAL A 26 3.45 0.39 3.89
C VAL A 26 4.40 0.25 2.70
N VAL A 27 3.95 0.52 1.47
CA VAL A 27 4.81 0.53 0.27
C VAL A 27 5.88 1.62 0.37
N MET A 28 5.52 2.82 0.84
CA MET A 28 6.49 3.91 1.05
C MET A 28 7.57 3.51 2.08
N ALA A 29 7.14 2.96 3.22
CA ALA A 29 8.03 2.53 4.28
C ALA A 29 8.97 1.41 3.82
N ALA A 30 8.43 0.38 3.16
CA ALA A 30 9.24 -0.71 2.61
C ALA A 30 10.16 -0.24 1.48
N GLY A 31 9.71 0.69 0.62
CA GLY A 31 10.52 1.29 -0.42
C GLY A 31 11.74 2.04 0.13
N SER A 32 11.66 2.54 1.36
CA SER A 32 12.80 3.15 2.05
C SER A 32 13.88 2.15 2.46
N LEU A 33 13.57 0.85 2.47
CA LEU A 33 14.54 -0.23 2.70
C LEU A 33 15.23 -0.68 1.41
N TRP A 34 14.67 -0.36 0.24
CA TRP A 34 15.19 -0.81 -1.06
C TRP A 34 16.16 0.18 -1.68
N LEU A 35 15.94 1.46 -1.39
CA LEU A 35 16.71 2.54 -2.00
C LEU A 35 18.01 2.78 -1.22
N PRO A 36 19.14 2.94 -1.93
CA PRO A 36 20.40 3.25 -1.26
C PRO A 36 20.34 4.65 -0.62
N GLU A 37 21.06 4.79 0.48
CA GLU A 37 21.34 6.11 1.05
C GLU A 37 22.15 6.90 0.02
N GLY A 38 21.63 8.05 -0.43
CA GLY A 38 22.39 8.96 -1.28
C GLY A 38 23.41 9.76 -0.47
N ASP A 39 24.19 10.62 -1.12
CA ASP A 39 25.23 11.45 -0.47
C ASP A 39 24.70 12.31 0.69
N ALA A 40 23.43 12.72 0.60
CA ALA A 40 22.73 13.48 1.64
C ALA A 40 22.08 12.59 2.72
N GLN A 41 22.28 11.27 2.66
CA GLN A 41 21.68 10.23 3.51
C GLN A 41 20.15 10.19 3.56
N VAL A 42 19.43 11.05 2.83
CA VAL A 42 17.94 11.14 2.89
C VAL A 42 17.22 10.52 1.70
N ASN A 43 17.92 10.21 0.61
CA ASN A 43 17.29 9.78 -0.65
C ASN A 43 16.45 8.51 -0.49
N HIS A 44 16.86 7.62 0.43
CA HIS A 44 16.14 6.38 0.73
C HIS A 44 14.69 6.66 1.15
N PHE A 45 14.43 7.75 1.87
CA PHE A 45 13.09 8.13 2.34
C PHE A 45 12.40 9.19 1.47
N VAL A 46 13.16 10.15 0.93
CA VAL A 46 12.59 11.27 0.15
C VAL A 46 11.90 10.78 -1.12
N ILE A 47 12.51 9.84 -1.86
CA ILE A 47 11.94 9.36 -3.12
C ILE A 47 10.56 8.68 -2.88
N PRO A 48 10.41 7.71 -1.97
CA PRO A 48 9.11 7.12 -1.65
C PRO A 48 8.08 8.14 -1.17
N VAL A 49 8.49 9.13 -0.37
CA VAL A 49 7.59 10.18 0.16
C VAL A 49 7.07 11.08 -0.95
N VAL A 50 7.94 11.53 -1.86
CA VAL A 50 7.52 12.36 -3.00
C VAL A 50 6.61 11.58 -3.95
N LEU A 51 6.82 10.26 -4.08
CA LEU A 51 5.98 9.37 -4.88
C LEU A 51 4.67 8.97 -4.18
N LEU A 52 4.54 9.18 -2.87
CA LEU A 52 3.35 8.81 -2.09
C LEU A 52 2.01 9.22 -2.75
N PRO A 53 1.80 10.48 -3.19
CA PRO A 53 0.55 10.86 -3.84
C PRO A 53 0.29 10.09 -5.15
N ALA A 54 1.34 9.78 -5.92
CA ALA A 54 1.21 9.00 -7.14
C ALA A 54 0.87 7.53 -6.86
N ILE A 55 1.54 6.91 -5.88
CA ILE A 55 1.25 5.54 -5.43
C ILE A 55 -0.18 5.45 -4.93
N TRP A 56 -0.58 6.40 -4.07
CA TRP A 56 -1.93 6.46 -3.53
C TRP A 56 -2.97 6.61 -4.62
N ALA A 57 -2.78 7.57 -5.54
CA ALA A 57 -3.73 7.81 -6.63
C ALA A 57 -3.90 6.55 -7.50
N VAL A 58 -2.80 5.88 -7.87
CA VAL A 58 -2.86 4.64 -8.66
C VAL A 58 -3.66 3.56 -7.93
N LEU A 59 -3.36 3.31 -6.65
CA LEU A 59 -4.05 2.27 -5.87
C LEU A 59 -5.53 2.63 -5.59
N PHE A 60 -5.82 3.92 -5.39
CA PHE A 60 -7.17 4.43 -5.16
C PHE A 60 -8.02 4.26 -6.42
N PHE A 61 -7.53 4.76 -7.56
CA PHE A 61 -8.25 4.61 -8.83
C PHE A 61 -8.37 3.14 -9.24
N TYR A 62 -7.35 2.32 -8.98
CA TYR A 62 -7.43 0.88 -9.21
C TYR A 62 -8.53 0.23 -8.36
N SER A 63 -8.62 0.56 -7.08
CA SER A 63 -9.69 0.09 -6.18
C SER A 63 -11.08 0.58 -6.60
N CYS A 64 -11.15 1.78 -7.19
CA CYS A 64 -12.39 2.39 -7.66
C CYS A 64 -12.86 1.89 -9.02
N LEU A 65 -11.96 1.48 -9.92
CA LEU A 65 -12.29 1.15 -11.31
C LEU A 65 -12.30 -0.35 -11.59
N ASP A 66 -11.51 -1.14 -10.85
CA ASP A 66 -11.32 -2.55 -11.16
C ASP A 66 -12.36 -3.48 -10.51
N ARG A 67 -12.32 -4.76 -10.91
CA ARG A 67 -13.09 -5.84 -10.29
C ARG A 67 -12.69 -5.99 -8.83
N LEU A 68 -13.68 -6.02 -7.94
CA LEU A 68 -13.50 -6.05 -6.48
C LEU A 68 -12.51 -7.12 -6.01
N GLY A 69 -12.60 -8.35 -6.53
CA GLY A 69 -11.70 -9.44 -6.15
C GLY A 69 -10.25 -9.21 -6.60
N ARG A 70 -10.04 -8.61 -7.78
CA ARG A 70 -8.70 -8.34 -8.32
C ARG A 70 -8.05 -7.14 -7.62
N ALA A 71 -8.82 -6.08 -7.36
CA ALA A 71 -8.40 -4.97 -6.51
C ALA A 71 -8.01 -5.46 -5.10
N SER A 72 -8.83 -6.33 -4.50
CA SER A 72 -8.53 -6.93 -3.18
C SER A 72 -7.20 -7.67 -3.19
N ALA A 73 -6.98 -8.53 -4.19
CA ALA A 73 -5.76 -9.31 -4.29
C ALA A 73 -4.51 -8.43 -4.40
N VAL A 74 -4.53 -7.40 -5.26
CA VAL A 74 -3.40 -6.48 -5.41
C VAL A 74 -3.08 -5.75 -4.12
N ILE A 75 -4.09 -5.17 -3.45
CA ILE A 75 -3.89 -4.42 -2.20
C ILE A 75 -3.36 -5.34 -1.09
N LEU A 76 -3.92 -6.54 -0.94
CA LEU A 76 -3.48 -7.51 0.07
C LEU A 76 -2.07 -8.04 -0.20
N ILE A 77 -1.71 -8.30 -1.46
CA ILE A 77 -0.36 -8.72 -1.85
C ILE A 77 0.65 -7.62 -1.55
N LEU A 78 0.34 -6.37 -1.89
CA LEU A 78 1.20 -5.22 -1.59
C LEU A 78 1.41 -5.07 -0.07
N LEU A 79 0.34 -5.15 0.72
CA LEU A 79 0.43 -5.11 2.18
C LEU A 79 1.26 -6.28 2.74
N GLY A 80 1.01 -7.50 2.25
CA GLY A 80 1.68 -8.70 2.73
C GLY A 80 3.18 -8.69 2.45
N ILE A 81 3.59 -8.42 1.20
CA ILE A 81 4.99 -8.43 0.79
C ILE A 81 5.76 -7.30 1.50
N ASN A 82 5.28 -6.06 1.38
CA ASN A 82 5.99 -4.91 1.95
C ASN A 82 5.97 -4.94 3.48
N GLY A 83 4.87 -5.36 4.09
CA GLY A 83 4.76 -5.54 5.55
C GLY A 83 5.71 -6.63 6.06
N ALA A 84 5.83 -7.76 5.35
CA ALA A 84 6.77 -8.81 5.70
C ALA A 84 8.23 -8.34 5.63
N MET A 85 8.59 -7.55 4.60
CA MET A 85 9.93 -6.96 4.50
C MET A 85 10.26 -6.04 5.67
N ILE A 86 9.32 -5.16 6.05
CA ILE A 86 9.49 -4.30 7.23
C ILE A 86 9.66 -5.15 8.49
N GLY A 87 8.81 -6.16 8.69
CA GLY A 87 8.90 -7.05 9.85
C GLY A 87 10.23 -7.81 9.92
N GLN A 88 10.73 -8.31 8.78
CA GLN A 88 12.04 -8.96 8.69
C GLN A 88 13.18 -8.01 9.04
N HIS A 89 13.14 -6.77 8.53
CA HIS A 89 14.14 -5.77 8.84
C HIS A 89 14.15 -5.40 10.33
N MET A 90 12.97 -5.25 10.95
CA MET A 90 12.85 -4.99 12.39
C MET A 90 13.42 -6.15 13.23
N MET A 91 13.12 -7.40 12.88
CA MET A 91 13.66 -8.58 13.59
C MET A 91 15.17 -8.71 13.45
N ALA A 92 15.75 -8.33 12.30
CA ALA A 92 17.19 -8.34 12.10
C ALA A 92 17.93 -7.21 12.85
N SER A 93 17.20 -6.18 13.30
CA SER A 93 17.75 -4.98 13.94
C SER A 93 17.62 -4.99 15.47
N LEU A 94 17.05 -6.05 16.05
CA LEU A 94 16.91 -6.28 17.50
C LEU A 94 18.06 -7.15 18.02
#